data_AF-A0A848RNV0-F1
#
_entry.id   AF-A0A848RNV0-F1
#
_cell.length_a   1.000
_cell.length_b   1.000
_cell.length_c   1.000
_cell.angle_alpha   90.00
_cell.angle_beta   90.00
_cell.angle_gamma   90.00
#
_symmetry.space_group_name_H-M   'P 1'
#
loop_
_entity.id
_entity.type
_entity.pdbx_description
1 polymer ?
#
loop_
_entity_poly.entity_id
_entity_poly.type
_entity_poly.pdbx_seq_one_letter_code
_entity_poly.pdbx_strand_id
1 'polypeptide(L)'
;MSEPHNDFSHPSAPFDVPARDAAGVPMSQGRPVPRRLGGSREVNRRAVLGGFVAASALLLAGCTSTVVGAAQRKAVPKASATVQPAVSTIEPAQTSVLGQQVTIRGVGLQNVKQVTFGDATVAVSSASADTVVATAPAAVNYQPGSVAVSLLGPSGSVLASKPNALQYTSAGGAAAQMEYALQHWNSYNTAQYGDLNPDGGDCANFVSQTLIARGWTMNDDWYNHDAAADWSPAWGYVPAMDQYFSDNASSLGLEKLDFASQADRAKAALGDVAIFFWGDDTSPDHTQVVDKIDVVNGQYKISMASHNDDYDYRDLDTTITTQHPGSTGHFWHLTR
;
A
#
# COMPACT_ATOMS: atom_id res chain seq x y z
N MET A 1 -42.35 11.71 -37.87
CA MET A 1 -41.60 12.97 -37.73
C MET A 1 -42.32 13.84 -36.73
N SER A 2 -41.93 13.70 -35.46
CA SER A 2 -42.21 14.63 -34.35
C SER A 2 -41.20 14.26 -33.27
N GLU A 3 -40.15 15.04 -33.13
CA GLU A 3 -39.20 14.95 -32.02
C GLU A 3 -39.84 15.52 -30.75
N PRO A 4 -39.56 14.97 -29.56
CA PRO A 4 -39.73 15.68 -28.31
C PRO A 4 -38.42 16.36 -27.91
N HIS A 5 -38.48 17.69 -27.78
CA HIS A 5 -37.52 18.50 -27.05
C HIS A 5 -37.54 18.12 -25.57
N ASN A 6 -36.39 17.70 -25.03
CA ASN A 6 -36.18 17.62 -23.59
C ASN A 6 -35.60 18.96 -23.09
N ASP A 7 -36.42 19.69 -22.35
CA ASP A 7 -36.04 20.88 -21.59
C ASP A 7 -35.51 20.40 -20.22
N PHE A 8 -34.18 20.37 -20.07
CA PHE A 8 -33.52 20.14 -18.79
C PHE A 8 -33.21 21.49 -18.15
N SER A 9 -34.17 21.99 -17.38
CA SER A 9 -33.97 23.14 -16.49
C SER A 9 -34.62 22.85 -15.14
N HIS A 10 -33.92 22.11 -14.27
CA HIS A 10 -34.20 22.13 -12.84
C HIS A 10 -33.00 22.73 -12.09
N PRO A 11 -33.20 23.74 -11.25
CA PRO A 11 -32.12 24.39 -10.51
C PRO A 11 -31.65 23.48 -9.38
N SER A 12 -30.40 23.04 -9.44
CA SER A 12 -29.69 22.46 -8.31
C SER A 12 -29.67 23.45 -7.14
N ALA A 13 -29.97 22.97 -5.94
CA ALA A 13 -29.81 23.76 -4.72
C ALA A 13 -28.35 24.25 -4.59
N PRO A 14 -28.10 25.48 -4.11
CA PRO A 14 -26.75 26.01 -4.02
C PRO A 14 -25.95 25.25 -2.97
N PHE A 15 -24.79 24.73 -3.39
CA PHE A 15 -23.77 24.19 -2.50
C PHE A 15 -23.27 25.28 -1.56
N ASP A 16 -23.25 25.00 -0.25
CA ASP A 16 -22.63 25.88 0.75
C ASP A 16 -21.12 25.88 0.54
N VAL A 17 -20.60 26.99 -0.01
CA VAL A 17 -19.16 27.24 -0.17
C VAL A 17 -18.60 27.76 1.17
N PRO A 18 -17.55 27.16 1.75
CA PRO A 18 -16.92 27.72 2.94
C PRO A 18 -16.32 29.10 2.64
N ALA A 19 -16.49 30.05 3.57
CA ALA A 19 -15.97 31.41 3.42
C ALA A 19 -14.45 31.42 3.18
N ARG A 20 -14.03 32.01 2.06
CA ARG A 20 -12.64 32.29 1.68
C ARG A 20 -12.27 33.73 2.05
N ASP A 21 -11.01 33.97 2.39
CA ASP A 21 -10.52 35.34 2.52
C ASP A 21 -10.33 36.01 1.14
N ALA A 22 -9.97 37.30 1.14
CA ALA A 22 -9.79 38.09 -0.08
C ALA A 22 -8.66 37.59 -1.01
N ALA A 23 -7.93 36.54 -0.63
CA ALA A 23 -6.87 35.90 -1.40
C ALA A 23 -7.20 34.44 -1.81
N GLY A 24 -8.38 33.92 -1.47
CA GLY A 24 -8.84 32.60 -1.93
C GLY A 24 -8.25 31.40 -1.20
N VAL A 25 -7.71 31.56 0.01
CA VAL A 25 -7.08 30.47 0.78
C VAL A 25 -8.07 29.90 1.82
N PRO A 26 -8.17 28.57 2.01
CA PRO A 26 -8.98 27.98 3.09
C PRO A 26 -8.41 28.31 4.48
N MET A 27 -9.25 28.82 5.39
CA MET A 27 -8.84 29.09 6.77
C MET A 27 -8.67 27.79 7.58
N SER A 28 -7.42 27.37 7.78
CA SER A 28 -7.05 26.28 8.69
C SER A 28 -7.21 26.70 10.17
N GLN A 29 -8.10 26.02 10.91
CA GLN A 29 -8.20 26.11 12.37
C GLN A 29 -7.07 25.31 13.03
N GLY A 30 -5.92 25.96 13.28
CA GLY A 30 -4.78 25.38 14.01
C GLY A 30 -4.45 26.14 15.30
N ARG A 31 -4.40 25.44 16.44
CA ARG A 31 -3.91 25.96 17.74
C ARG A 31 -2.38 26.21 17.70
N PRO A 32 -1.83 27.15 18.50
CA PRO A 32 -0.46 27.62 18.33
C PRO A 32 0.57 26.73 19.05
N VAL A 33 1.68 26.45 18.36
CA VAL A 33 2.91 25.84 18.93
C VAL A 33 3.89 26.95 19.30
N PRO A 34 4.54 26.94 20.49
CA PRO A 34 5.44 28.00 20.89
C PRO A 34 6.82 27.89 20.21
N ARG A 35 7.29 29.05 19.75
CA ARG A 35 8.63 29.34 19.20
C ARG A 35 9.73 29.05 20.23
N ARG A 36 10.72 28.21 19.88
CA ARG A 36 12.02 28.18 20.58
C ARG A 36 13.08 28.90 19.76
N LEU A 37 13.75 29.84 20.42
CA LEU A 37 14.83 30.67 19.92
C LEU A 37 16.15 29.89 19.82
N GLY A 38 16.83 30.12 18.68
CA GLY A 38 18.27 30.32 18.48
C GLY A 38 19.31 29.62 19.36
N GLY A 39 20.24 28.93 18.69
CA GLY A 39 21.52 28.51 19.27
C GLY A 39 22.43 27.86 18.24
N SER A 40 23.04 28.66 17.36
CA SER A 40 24.13 28.26 16.47
C SER A 40 25.42 28.05 17.26
N ARG A 41 26.04 26.87 17.13
CA ARG A 41 27.45 26.64 17.46
C ARG A 41 28.13 25.91 16.31
N GLU A 42 28.98 26.66 15.61
CA GLU A 42 29.98 26.15 14.68
C GLU A 42 30.97 25.23 15.41
N VAL A 43 31.31 24.10 14.79
CA VAL A 43 32.41 23.23 15.25
C VAL A 43 33.49 23.22 14.17
N ASN A 44 34.63 23.81 14.54
CA ASN A 44 35.83 23.90 13.74
C ASN A 44 36.50 22.52 13.56
N ARG A 45 36.82 22.19 12.31
CA ARG A 45 37.71 21.08 11.94
C ARG A 45 39.15 21.44 12.30
N ARG A 46 39.85 20.57 13.03
CA ARG A 46 41.31 20.50 13.00
C ARG A 46 41.76 19.05 12.87
N ALA A 47 42.45 18.80 11.76
CA ALA A 47 43.22 17.60 11.50
C ALA A 47 44.52 17.62 12.32
N VAL A 48 44.95 16.46 12.80
CA VAL A 48 46.34 16.23 13.24
C VAL A 48 46.81 14.90 12.65
N LEU A 49 47.86 15.00 11.85
CA LEU A 49 48.71 13.93 11.34
C LEU A 49 49.78 13.57 12.38
N GLY A 50 50.25 12.32 12.33
CA GLY A 50 51.50 11.85 12.95
C GLY A 50 51.26 10.53 13.67
N GLY A 51 52.03 9.46 13.50
CA GLY A 51 53.31 9.22 12.83
C GLY A 51 53.82 7.88 13.38
N PHE A 52 54.37 7.03 12.53
CA PHE A 52 54.91 5.71 12.84
C PHE A 52 56.09 5.74 13.82
N VAL A 53 56.18 4.77 14.73
CA VAL A 53 57.45 4.11 15.11
C VAL A 53 57.18 2.61 15.39
N ALA A 54 57.97 1.77 14.76
CA ALA A 54 58.01 0.32 14.90
C ALA A 54 59.16 -0.14 15.82
N ALA A 55 59.09 -1.43 16.17
CA ALA A 55 60.14 -2.31 16.68
C ALA A 55 60.54 -2.21 18.16
N SER A 56 60.37 -3.32 18.89
CA SER A 56 61.46 -4.27 19.14
C SER A 56 60.99 -5.45 20.00
N ALA A 57 61.37 -6.65 19.56
CA ALA A 57 61.30 -7.89 20.33
C ALA A 57 62.50 -8.00 21.29
N LEU A 58 62.38 -8.75 22.39
CA LEU A 58 63.28 -9.88 22.71
C LEU A 58 62.77 -10.71 23.91
N LEU A 59 63.11 -11.99 23.84
CA LEU A 59 62.78 -13.13 24.70
C LEU A 59 63.48 -13.12 26.06
N LEU A 60 62.90 -13.80 27.06
CA LEU A 60 63.66 -14.63 28.00
C LEU A 60 62.78 -15.74 28.60
N ALA A 61 63.34 -16.95 28.58
CA ALA A 61 62.78 -18.21 29.03
C ALA A 61 62.87 -18.37 30.56
N GLY A 62 62.04 -19.25 31.12
CA GLY A 62 62.15 -19.73 32.49
C GLY A 62 61.28 -20.96 32.74
N CYS A 63 61.85 -22.14 32.57
CA CYS A 63 61.27 -23.42 32.98
C CYS A 63 61.58 -23.68 34.46
N THR A 64 60.57 -23.98 35.27
CA THR A 64 60.72 -24.91 36.41
C THR A 64 59.44 -25.71 36.55
N SER A 65 59.54 -27.00 36.28
CA SER A 65 58.48 -27.99 36.46
C SER A 65 58.38 -28.35 37.94
N THR A 66 57.26 -28.00 38.57
CA THR A 66 56.84 -28.59 39.84
C THR A 66 55.59 -29.42 39.56
N VAL A 67 55.77 -30.75 39.63
CA VAL A 67 54.68 -31.73 39.63
C VAL A 67 53.91 -31.54 40.93
N VAL A 68 52.77 -30.85 40.86
CA VAL A 68 51.81 -30.76 41.95
C VAL A 68 50.52 -31.41 41.48
N GLY A 69 50.19 -32.52 42.13
CA GLY A 69 48.86 -33.10 42.31
C GLY A 69 47.92 -33.11 41.09
N ALA A 70 47.63 -34.31 40.59
CA ALA A 70 46.44 -34.58 39.79
C ALA A 70 45.17 -34.31 40.64
N ALA A 71 44.82 -33.04 40.80
CA ALA A 71 43.46 -32.63 41.09
C ALA A 71 42.67 -32.84 39.81
N GLN A 72 41.72 -33.79 39.84
CA GLN A 72 40.70 -33.92 38.81
C GLN A 72 40.00 -32.58 38.65
N ARG A 73 40.41 -31.79 37.66
CA ARG A 73 39.61 -30.70 37.14
C ARG A 73 38.38 -31.35 36.53
N LYS A 74 37.28 -31.35 37.27
CA LYS A 74 35.94 -31.60 36.76
C LYS A 74 35.84 -30.76 35.49
N ALA A 75 35.70 -31.41 34.33
CA ALA A 75 35.54 -30.71 33.06
C ALA A 75 34.37 -29.74 33.24
N VAL A 76 34.66 -28.44 33.21
CA VAL A 76 33.63 -27.43 33.07
C VAL A 76 32.93 -27.76 31.76
N PRO A 77 31.60 -27.97 31.72
CA PRO A 77 30.91 -28.19 30.46
C PRO A 77 31.31 -27.05 29.53
N LYS A 78 31.91 -27.38 28.39
CA LYS A 78 32.18 -26.42 27.33
C LYS A 78 30.85 -25.73 27.06
N ALA A 79 30.75 -24.44 27.41
CA ALA A 79 29.54 -23.67 27.18
C ALA A 79 29.15 -23.90 25.72
N SER A 80 27.97 -24.47 25.50
CA SER A 80 27.43 -24.62 24.16
C SER A 80 27.40 -23.22 23.57
N ALA A 81 28.22 -22.97 22.55
CA ALA A 81 28.27 -21.66 21.93
C ALA A 81 26.87 -21.38 21.38
N THR A 82 26.18 -20.42 21.97
CA THR A 82 24.86 -20.01 21.52
C THR A 82 25.03 -19.51 20.09
N VAL A 83 24.39 -20.18 19.13
CA VAL A 83 24.43 -19.75 17.73
C VAL A 83 23.74 -18.39 17.65
N GLN A 84 24.51 -17.36 17.31
CA GLN A 84 23.97 -16.01 17.13
C GLN A 84 22.99 -16.04 15.96
N PRO A 85 21.75 -15.53 16.12
CA PRO A 85 20.79 -15.51 15.04
C PRO A 85 21.29 -14.68 13.85
N ALA A 86 21.13 -15.20 12.63
CA ALA A 86 21.52 -14.49 11.41
C ALA A 86 20.62 -14.89 10.24
N VAL A 87 20.32 -13.92 9.36
CA VAL A 87 19.57 -14.12 8.12
C VAL A 87 20.54 -14.36 6.97
N SER A 88 20.39 -15.48 6.25
CA SER A 88 21.17 -15.78 5.05
C SER A 88 20.44 -15.37 3.79
N THR A 89 19.23 -15.89 3.56
CA THR A 89 18.43 -15.64 2.35
C THR A 89 16.95 -15.41 2.67
N ILE A 90 16.25 -14.76 1.75
CA ILE A 90 14.80 -14.59 1.77
C ILE A 90 14.31 -15.03 0.39
N GLU A 91 13.36 -15.94 0.36
CA GLU A 91 12.85 -16.58 -0.84
C GLU A 91 11.31 -16.46 -0.88
N PRO A 92 10.75 -15.86 -1.94
CA PRO A 92 11.45 -15.13 -3.00
C PRO A 92 12.09 -13.82 -2.48
N ALA A 93 13.14 -13.35 -3.17
CA ALA A 93 13.80 -12.08 -2.87
C ALA A 93 13.03 -10.86 -3.40
N GLN A 94 12.04 -11.10 -4.26
CA GLN A 94 11.10 -10.11 -4.80
C GLN A 94 9.68 -10.53 -4.45
N THR A 95 8.83 -9.55 -4.17
CA THR A 95 7.40 -9.74 -3.93
C THR A 95 6.58 -8.72 -4.72
N SER A 96 5.32 -9.05 -5.00
CA SER A 96 4.35 -8.04 -5.41
C SER A 96 4.18 -6.97 -4.32
N VAL A 97 3.86 -5.72 -4.70
CA VAL A 97 3.43 -4.65 -3.79
C VAL A 97 2.19 -5.01 -2.98
N LEU A 98 1.44 -6.04 -3.37
CA LEU A 98 0.33 -6.59 -2.59
C LEU A 98 0.79 -7.50 -1.42
N GLY A 99 2.08 -7.85 -1.38
CA GLY A 99 2.64 -8.79 -0.41
C GLY A 99 2.46 -10.25 -0.82
N GLN A 100 3.23 -11.14 -0.17
CA GLN A 100 3.12 -12.58 -0.34
C GLN A 100 3.85 -13.34 0.78
N GLN A 101 3.66 -14.65 0.86
CA GLN A 101 4.46 -15.49 1.75
C GLN A 101 5.93 -15.51 1.33
N VAL A 102 6.82 -15.37 2.30
CA VAL A 102 8.26 -15.50 2.14
C VAL A 102 8.83 -16.51 3.14
N THR A 103 9.89 -17.18 2.71
CA THR A 103 10.72 -18.07 3.53
C THR A 103 12.05 -17.39 3.80
N ILE A 104 12.37 -17.21 5.08
CA ILE A 104 13.60 -16.59 5.55
C ILE A 104 14.50 -17.70 6.08
N ARG A 105 15.66 -17.89 5.46
CA ARG A 105 16.65 -18.89 5.87
C ARG A 105 17.76 -18.24 6.69
N GLY A 106 18.37 -19.02 7.57
CA GLY A 106 19.42 -18.54 8.45
C GLY A 106 19.87 -19.56 9.47
N VAL A 107 20.32 -19.07 10.61
CA VAL A 107 20.72 -19.88 11.77
C VAL A 107 20.20 -19.24 13.05
N GLY A 108 19.92 -20.05 14.07
CA GLY A 108 19.46 -19.55 15.38
C GLY A 108 18.06 -18.93 15.37
N LEU A 109 17.19 -19.32 14.43
CA LEU A 109 15.91 -18.64 14.19
C LEU A 109 14.73 -19.15 15.04
N GLN A 110 14.93 -20.16 15.88
CA GLN A 110 13.84 -20.87 16.57
C GLN A 110 13.04 -20.00 17.56
N ASN A 111 13.61 -18.87 17.97
CA ASN A 111 13.00 -17.96 18.93
C ASN A 111 12.33 -16.75 18.27
N VAL A 112 12.31 -16.67 16.94
CA VAL A 112 11.63 -15.59 16.21
C VAL A 112 10.11 -15.74 16.36
N LYS A 113 9.44 -14.63 16.66
CA LYS A 113 7.98 -14.55 16.82
C LYS A 113 7.33 -13.54 15.88
N GLN A 114 8.09 -12.55 15.45
CA GLN A 114 7.63 -11.51 14.54
C GLN A 114 8.70 -11.21 13.50
N VAL A 115 8.26 -10.72 12.36
CA VAL A 115 9.13 -10.22 11.29
C VAL A 115 8.69 -8.81 10.97
N THR A 116 9.66 -7.89 10.87
CA THR A 116 9.43 -6.54 10.38
C THR A 116 9.95 -6.43 8.95
N PHE A 117 9.08 -6.00 8.03
CA PHE A 117 9.38 -5.66 6.64
C PHE A 117 9.30 -4.13 6.50
N GLY A 118 10.45 -3.46 6.45
CA GLY A 118 10.48 -1.99 6.54
C GLY A 118 9.92 -1.52 7.89
N ASP A 119 8.75 -0.90 7.88
CA ASP A 119 8.05 -0.43 9.09
C ASP A 119 6.90 -1.35 9.55
N ALA A 120 6.51 -2.32 8.73
CA ALA A 120 5.37 -3.19 9.00
C ALA A 120 5.81 -4.47 9.73
N THR A 121 5.20 -4.75 10.89
CA THR A 121 5.51 -5.94 11.69
C THR A 121 4.38 -6.95 11.63
N VAL A 122 4.72 -8.19 11.30
CA VAL A 122 3.79 -9.32 11.19
C VAL A 122 4.19 -10.46 12.12
N ALA A 123 3.22 -11.27 12.53
CA ALA A 123 3.50 -12.52 13.23
C ALA A 123 4.11 -13.55 12.27
N VAL A 124 5.00 -14.42 12.78
CA VAL A 124 5.49 -15.57 12.01
C VAL A 124 4.42 -16.65 11.91
N SER A 125 4.35 -17.30 10.75
CA SER A 125 3.54 -18.51 10.56
C SER A 125 4.23 -19.74 11.15
N SER A 126 5.56 -19.84 10.99
CA SER A 126 6.37 -20.88 11.61
C SER A 126 7.82 -20.44 11.79
N ALA A 127 8.51 -21.07 12.74
CA ALA A 127 9.94 -20.86 13.00
C ALA A 127 10.61 -22.17 13.42
N SER A 128 11.76 -22.48 12.82
CA SER A 128 12.69 -23.54 13.18
C SER A 128 14.07 -22.94 13.50
N ALA A 129 15.08 -23.77 13.76
CA ALA A 129 16.44 -23.29 13.99
C ALA A 129 17.05 -22.56 12.78
N ASP A 130 16.58 -22.84 11.55
CA ASP A 130 17.18 -22.37 10.30
C ASP A 130 16.20 -21.71 9.33
N THR A 131 14.90 -21.71 9.64
CA THR A 131 13.84 -21.27 8.75
C THR A 131 12.78 -20.49 9.51
N VAL A 132 12.32 -19.37 8.95
CA VAL A 132 11.14 -18.63 9.39
C VAL A 132 10.23 -18.43 8.19
N VAL A 133 8.93 -18.69 8.36
CA VAL A 133 7.91 -18.42 7.34
C VAL A 133 7.02 -17.30 7.86
N ALA A 134 6.82 -16.28 7.04
CA ALA A 134 5.92 -15.16 7.32
C ALA A 134 5.30 -14.64 6.02
N THR A 135 4.16 -13.97 6.14
CA THR A 135 3.55 -13.24 5.01
C THR A 135 4.04 -11.81 5.02
N ALA A 136 4.84 -11.42 4.01
CA ALA A 136 5.19 -10.03 3.80
C ALA A 136 3.88 -9.25 3.53
N PRO A 137 3.62 -8.15 4.24
CA PRO A 137 2.42 -7.35 4.03
C PRO A 137 2.50 -6.62 2.68
N ALA A 138 1.40 -5.97 2.29
CA ALA A 138 1.45 -5.01 1.19
C ALA A 138 2.51 -3.91 1.47
N ALA A 139 3.12 -3.41 0.40
CA ALA A 139 4.00 -2.27 0.47
C ALA A 139 3.22 -1.02 0.90
N VAL A 140 3.93 -0.06 1.52
CA VAL A 140 3.34 1.24 1.86
C VAL A 140 2.79 1.89 0.59
N ASN A 141 1.49 2.20 0.59
CA ASN A 141 0.76 2.79 -0.54
C ASN A 141 0.94 2.03 -1.87
N TYR A 142 1.18 0.72 -1.79
CA TYR A 142 1.46 -0.15 -2.94
C TYR A 142 2.63 0.31 -3.82
N GLN A 143 3.60 1.04 -3.26
CA GLN A 143 4.75 1.55 -4.01
C GLN A 143 5.92 0.56 -4.02
N PRO A 144 6.60 0.35 -5.17
CA PRO A 144 7.81 -0.45 -5.24
C PRO A 144 8.94 0.09 -4.36
N GLY A 145 9.76 -0.80 -3.81
CA GLY A 145 10.87 -0.39 -2.96
C GLY A 145 11.61 -1.55 -2.33
N SER A 146 12.88 -1.32 -1.99
CA SER A 146 13.67 -2.29 -1.22
C SER A 146 13.49 -2.02 0.27
N VAL A 147 13.23 -3.06 1.05
CA VAL A 147 13.05 -2.96 2.50
C VAL A 147 14.05 -3.84 3.26
N ALA A 148 14.41 -3.39 4.46
CA ALA A 148 15.09 -4.23 5.43
C ALA A 148 14.12 -5.28 5.99
N VAL A 149 14.65 -6.44 6.35
CA VAL A 149 13.92 -7.49 7.07
C VAL A 149 14.57 -7.73 8.42
N SER A 150 13.82 -7.56 9.48
CA SER A 150 14.27 -7.76 10.86
C SER A 150 13.47 -8.88 11.53
N LEU A 151 14.17 -9.79 12.21
CA LEU A 151 13.57 -10.90 12.94
C LEU A 151 13.52 -10.54 14.42
N LEU A 152 12.33 -10.61 15.02
CA LEU A 152 12.08 -10.17 16.38
C LEU A 152 11.75 -11.36 17.29
N GLY A 153 12.30 -11.33 18.50
CA GLY A 153 12.00 -12.29 19.56
C GLY A 153 10.67 -12.00 20.28
N PRO A 154 10.31 -12.80 21.30
CA PRO A 154 9.02 -12.68 22.00
C PRO A 154 8.79 -11.32 22.68
N SER A 155 9.86 -10.64 23.09
CA SER A 155 9.81 -9.32 23.72
C SER A 155 9.92 -8.16 22.72
N GLY A 156 9.86 -8.42 21.42
CA GLY A 156 10.08 -7.43 20.36
C GLY A 156 11.55 -7.04 20.15
N SER A 157 12.50 -7.73 20.80
CA SER A 157 13.93 -7.48 20.58
C SER A 157 14.38 -7.97 19.21
N VAL A 158 15.17 -7.16 18.50
CA VAL A 158 15.76 -7.55 17.22
C VAL A 158 16.81 -8.64 17.45
N LEU A 159 16.59 -9.81 16.88
CA LEU A 159 17.49 -10.96 16.94
C LEU A 159 18.48 -10.98 15.77
N ALA A 160 17.98 -10.65 14.58
CA ALA A 160 18.76 -10.55 13.35
C ALA A 160 18.11 -9.53 12.41
N SER A 161 18.90 -8.91 11.54
CA SER A 161 18.39 -8.01 10.51
C SER A 161 19.23 -8.11 9.25
N LYS A 162 18.59 -7.93 8.10
CA LYS A 162 19.24 -7.84 6.80
C LYS A 162 18.69 -6.61 6.06
N PRO A 163 19.54 -5.63 5.68
CA PRO A 163 19.11 -4.49 4.87
C PRO A 163 18.83 -4.93 3.42
N ASN A 164 17.95 -4.19 2.73
CA ASN A 164 17.62 -4.39 1.30
C ASN A 164 17.37 -5.86 0.94
N ALA A 165 16.63 -6.54 1.80
CA ALA A 165 16.57 -7.98 1.82
C ALA A 165 15.34 -8.53 1.08
N LEU A 166 14.33 -7.68 0.90
CA LEU A 166 13.14 -7.94 0.09
C LEU A 166 12.87 -6.73 -0.80
N GLN A 167 12.59 -6.99 -2.07
CA GLN A 167 12.22 -5.96 -3.05
C GLN A 167 10.73 -6.08 -3.39
N TYR A 168 9.97 -5.04 -3.13
CA TYR A 168 8.60 -4.89 -3.63
C TYR A 168 8.62 -4.42 -5.09
N THR A 169 7.74 -5.00 -5.90
CA THR A 169 7.61 -4.75 -7.33
C THR A 169 6.14 -4.75 -7.74
N SER A 170 5.78 -4.01 -8.78
CA SER A 170 4.41 -4.00 -9.34
C SER A 170 4.18 -5.18 -10.28
N ALA A 171 4.39 -6.38 -9.76
CA ALA A 171 4.21 -7.62 -10.51
C ALA A 171 2.72 -8.00 -10.56
N GLY A 172 2.16 -8.01 -11.78
CA GLY A 172 0.76 -8.38 -12.06
C GLY A 172 -0.20 -7.18 -12.16
N GLY A 173 -1.33 -7.40 -12.82
CA GLY A 173 -2.28 -6.31 -13.14
C GLY A 173 -2.85 -5.62 -11.90
N ALA A 174 -3.33 -6.36 -10.91
CA ALA A 174 -3.87 -5.77 -9.69
C ALA A 174 -2.81 -4.92 -8.94
N ALA A 175 -1.56 -5.36 -8.93
CA ALA A 175 -0.46 -4.63 -8.30
C ALA A 175 -0.19 -3.29 -8.99
N ALA A 176 -0.14 -3.29 -10.33
CA ALA A 176 0.03 -2.08 -11.13
C ALA A 176 -1.17 -1.12 -11.01
N GLN A 177 -2.39 -1.67 -10.94
CA GLN A 177 -3.60 -0.89 -10.71
C GLN A 177 -3.58 -0.17 -9.35
N MET A 178 -3.17 -0.87 -8.29
CA MET A 178 -3.06 -0.30 -6.94
C MET A 178 -1.93 0.72 -6.81
N GLU A 179 -0.78 0.46 -7.42
CA GLU A 179 0.30 1.46 -7.51
C GLU A 179 -0.21 2.75 -8.17
N TYR A 180 -0.91 2.62 -9.30
CA TYR A 180 -1.46 3.77 -10.03
C TYR A 180 -2.51 4.51 -9.19
N ALA A 181 -3.48 3.79 -8.63
CA ALA A 181 -4.55 4.39 -7.83
C ALA A 181 -3.97 5.21 -6.67
N LEU A 182 -3.03 4.64 -5.91
CA LEU A 182 -2.43 5.30 -4.75
C LEU A 182 -1.41 6.38 -5.12
N GLN A 183 -0.90 6.37 -6.34
CA GLN A 183 -0.08 7.46 -6.87
C GLN A 183 -0.93 8.66 -7.33
N HIS A 184 -2.14 8.41 -7.84
CA HIS A 184 -2.90 9.40 -8.59
C HIS A 184 -4.19 9.89 -7.94
N TRP A 185 -4.67 9.29 -6.84
CA TRP A 185 -5.93 9.67 -6.18
C TRP A 185 -6.05 11.16 -5.80
N ASN A 186 -4.94 11.86 -5.55
CA ASN A 186 -4.89 13.31 -5.32
C ASN A 186 -3.91 14.05 -6.24
N SER A 187 -3.39 13.36 -7.25
CA SER A 187 -2.37 13.88 -8.16
C SER A 187 -2.74 13.48 -9.58
N TYR A 188 -3.68 14.23 -10.13
CA TYR A 188 -4.38 13.91 -11.37
C TYR A 188 -3.41 13.79 -12.55
N ASN A 189 -3.53 12.73 -13.35
CA ASN A 189 -2.71 12.51 -14.54
C ASN A 189 -3.27 13.23 -15.78
N THR A 190 -3.45 14.55 -15.66
CA THR A 190 -4.12 15.37 -16.68
C THR A 190 -3.33 15.51 -17.97
N ALA A 191 -2.00 15.38 -17.91
CA ALA A 191 -1.15 15.42 -19.10
C ALA A 191 -1.40 14.25 -20.06
N GLN A 192 -1.84 13.09 -19.53
CA GLN A 192 -2.10 11.90 -20.32
C GLN A 192 -3.58 11.70 -20.62
N TYR A 193 -4.45 11.93 -19.62
CA TYR A 193 -5.86 11.55 -19.69
C TYR A 193 -6.83 12.74 -19.58
N GLY A 194 -6.32 13.96 -19.51
CA GLY A 194 -7.12 15.17 -19.39
C GLY A 194 -7.77 15.34 -18.03
N ASP A 195 -8.53 16.43 -17.90
CA ASP A 195 -9.34 16.76 -16.73
C ASP A 195 -10.82 16.70 -17.12
N LEU A 196 -11.55 15.70 -16.62
CA LEU A 196 -12.99 15.55 -16.87
C LEU A 196 -13.85 16.13 -15.74
N ASN A 197 -13.26 16.87 -14.78
CA ASN A 197 -14.04 17.54 -13.74
C ASN A 197 -15.07 18.54 -14.31
N PRO A 198 -14.75 19.36 -15.33
CA PRO A 198 -15.72 20.29 -15.92
C PRO A 198 -16.99 19.61 -16.45
N ASP A 199 -16.88 18.34 -16.86
CA ASP A 199 -17.98 17.53 -17.38
C ASP A 199 -18.62 16.63 -16.31
N GLY A 200 -18.12 16.65 -15.07
CA GLY A 200 -18.54 15.78 -13.96
C GLY A 200 -18.07 14.32 -14.10
N GLY A 201 -17.19 14.03 -15.05
CA GLY A 201 -16.81 12.67 -15.46
C GLY A 201 -15.53 12.12 -14.83
N ASP A 202 -14.86 12.87 -13.95
CA ASP A 202 -13.50 12.51 -13.57
C ASP A 202 -13.38 11.27 -12.67
N CYS A 203 -14.43 10.92 -11.92
CA CYS A 203 -14.49 9.66 -11.17
C CYS A 203 -14.39 8.45 -12.11
N ALA A 204 -15.13 8.47 -13.22
CA ALA A 204 -15.04 7.47 -14.27
C ALA A 204 -13.71 7.56 -15.03
N ASN A 205 -13.23 8.77 -15.32
CA ASN A 205 -11.90 8.98 -15.92
C ASN A 205 -10.81 8.28 -15.10
N PHE A 206 -10.78 8.53 -13.79
CA PHE A 206 -9.80 7.96 -12.85
C PHE A 206 -9.87 6.44 -12.81
N VAL A 207 -11.07 5.88 -12.62
CA VAL A 207 -11.27 4.42 -12.63
C VAL A 207 -10.76 3.83 -13.94
N SER A 208 -11.08 4.45 -15.07
CA SER A 208 -10.64 4.01 -16.39
C SER A 208 -9.11 3.99 -16.53
N GLN A 209 -8.43 5.00 -16.00
CA GLN A 209 -6.97 5.04 -15.96
C GLN A 209 -6.38 3.91 -15.13
N THR A 210 -7.00 3.58 -13.98
CA THR A 210 -6.54 2.45 -13.16
C THR A 210 -6.66 1.12 -13.91
N LEU A 211 -7.70 0.95 -14.74
CA LEU A 211 -7.88 -0.24 -15.57
C LEU A 211 -6.82 -0.33 -16.68
N ILE A 212 -6.43 0.80 -17.30
CA ILE A 212 -5.27 0.82 -18.20
C ILE A 212 -4.00 0.40 -17.46
N ALA A 213 -3.75 0.92 -16.26
CA ALA A 213 -2.59 0.52 -15.45
C ALA A 213 -2.61 -0.98 -15.10
N ARG A 214 -3.80 -1.56 -14.89
CA ARG A 214 -3.99 -3.01 -14.71
C ARG A 214 -3.56 -3.82 -15.95
N GLY A 215 -3.58 -3.20 -17.12
CA GLY A 215 -3.25 -3.82 -18.41
C GLY A 215 -4.44 -3.95 -19.36
N TRP A 216 -5.57 -3.28 -19.10
CA TRP A 216 -6.64 -3.17 -20.08
C TRP A 216 -6.17 -2.33 -21.27
N THR A 217 -6.73 -2.62 -22.44
CA THR A 217 -6.44 -1.89 -23.67
C THR A 217 -7.71 -1.18 -24.11
N MET A 218 -7.59 0.08 -24.50
CA MET A 218 -8.69 0.84 -25.10
C MET A 218 -9.19 0.17 -26.38
N ASN A 219 -10.45 0.39 -26.71
CA ASN A 219 -11.07 -0.05 -27.95
C ASN A 219 -12.06 1.02 -28.45
N ASP A 220 -12.75 0.75 -29.55
CA ASP A 220 -13.64 1.72 -30.19
C ASP A 220 -14.84 2.13 -29.31
N ASP A 221 -15.21 1.34 -28.30
CA ASP A 221 -16.34 1.60 -27.39
C ASP A 221 -15.89 2.24 -26.05
N TRP A 222 -14.67 1.98 -25.61
CA TRP A 222 -14.07 2.47 -24.36
C TRP A 222 -12.68 3.05 -24.61
N TYR A 223 -12.59 4.38 -24.72
CA TYR A 223 -11.35 5.08 -25.07
C TYR A 223 -11.24 6.50 -24.49
N ASN A 224 -9.99 6.97 -24.42
CA ASN A 224 -9.61 8.37 -24.24
C ASN A 224 -8.40 8.67 -25.11
N HIS A 225 -8.48 9.75 -25.87
CA HIS A 225 -7.47 10.21 -26.81
C HIS A 225 -7.13 11.67 -26.55
N ASP A 226 -5.85 11.99 -26.79
CA ASP A 226 -5.32 13.33 -26.76
C ASP A 226 -5.67 14.11 -25.48
N ALA A 227 -5.49 13.46 -24.32
CA ALA A 227 -5.77 14.01 -23.00
C ALA A 227 -7.21 14.53 -22.86
N ALA A 228 -8.18 13.63 -23.09
CA ALA A 228 -9.61 13.90 -23.09
C ALA A 228 -10.11 14.92 -24.14
N ALA A 229 -9.36 15.18 -25.22
CA ALA A 229 -9.92 15.92 -26.35
C ALA A 229 -10.96 15.11 -27.13
N ASP A 230 -10.85 13.77 -27.09
CA ASP A 230 -11.83 12.83 -27.64
C ASP A 230 -11.89 11.60 -26.71
N TRP A 231 -13.06 11.32 -26.15
CA TRP A 231 -13.26 10.20 -25.22
C TRP A 231 -14.68 9.65 -25.36
N SER A 232 -14.83 8.34 -25.15
CA SER A 232 -16.15 7.70 -25.26
C SER A 232 -16.96 7.88 -23.97
N PRO A 233 -18.30 7.93 -24.03
CA PRO A 233 -19.11 7.96 -22.82
C PRO A 233 -18.76 6.84 -21.82
N ALA A 234 -18.45 5.62 -22.29
CA ALA A 234 -18.07 4.52 -21.42
C ALA A 234 -16.77 4.77 -20.64
N TRP A 235 -15.90 5.65 -21.11
CA TRP A 235 -14.67 6.04 -20.43
C TRP A 235 -14.90 6.99 -19.25
N GLY A 236 -15.70 8.03 -19.46
CA GLY A 236 -15.80 9.19 -18.55
C GLY A 236 -17.18 9.44 -17.96
N TYR A 237 -18.18 8.61 -18.23
CA TYR A 237 -19.54 8.80 -17.71
C TYR A 237 -20.07 7.52 -17.04
N VAL A 238 -20.37 7.59 -15.73
CA VAL A 238 -20.66 6.41 -14.89
C VAL A 238 -21.78 5.53 -15.42
N PRO A 239 -22.96 6.03 -15.85
CA PRO A 239 -23.99 5.19 -16.46
C PRO A 239 -23.53 4.44 -17.70
N ALA A 240 -22.76 5.09 -18.58
CA ALA A 240 -22.25 4.46 -19.79
C ALA A 240 -21.13 3.46 -19.48
N MET A 241 -20.30 3.74 -18.48
CA MET A 241 -19.28 2.81 -17.97
C MET A 241 -19.93 1.54 -17.40
N ASP A 242 -20.93 1.69 -16.52
CA ASP A 242 -21.65 0.57 -15.90
C ASP A 242 -22.35 -0.29 -16.96
N GLN A 243 -22.99 0.36 -17.94
CA GLN A 243 -23.61 -0.31 -19.07
C GLN A 243 -22.58 -1.07 -19.92
N TYR A 244 -21.44 -0.43 -20.24
CA TYR A 244 -20.36 -1.07 -20.99
C TYR A 244 -19.82 -2.33 -20.27
N PHE A 245 -19.61 -2.24 -18.96
CA PHE A 245 -19.20 -3.41 -18.16
C PHE A 245 -20.26 -4.50 -18.14
N SER A 246 -21.54 -4.14 -18.03
CA SER A 246 -22.65 -5.09 -18.08
C SER A 246 -22.72 -5.82 -19.43
N ASP A 247 -22.70 -5.08 -20.53
CA ASP A 247 -22.82 -5.63 -21.89
C ASP A 247 -21.62 -6.51 -22.26
N ASN A 248 -20.45 -6.21 -21.69
CA ASN A 248 -19.20 -6.91 -21.97
C ASN A 248 -18.74 -7.82 -20.82
N ALA A 249 -19.56 -8.06 -19.79
CA ALA A 249 -19.13 -8.74 -18.57
C ALA A 249 -18.46 -10.11 -18.84
N SER A 250 -19.06 -10.90 -19.74
CA SER A 250 -18.52 -12.22 -20.10
C SER A 250 -17.18 -12.14 -20.84
N SER A 251 -16.99 -11.16 -21.73
CA SER A 251 -15.75 -11.01 -22.51
C SER A 251 -14.63 -10.35 -21.68
N LEU A 252 -15.03 -9.49 -20.74
CA LEU A 252 -14.16 -8.76 -19.82
C LEU A 252 -13.79 -9.57 -18.56
N GLY A 253 -14.49 -10.67 -18.29
CA GLY A 253 -14.30 -11.47 -17.09
C GLY A 253 -14.78 -10.74 -15.84
N LEU A 254 -15.97 -10.16 -15.89
CA LEU A 254 -16.57 -9.40 -14.80
C LEU A 254 -17.72 -10.18 -14.16
N GLU A 255 -17.76 -10.20 -12.82
CA GLU A 255 -18.91 -10.64 -12.04
C GLU A 255 -19.51 -9.45 -11.29
N LYS A 256 -20.83 -9.30 -11.31
CA LYS A 256 -21.51 -8.26 -10.54
C LYS A 256 -21.72 -8.74 -9.10
N LEU A 257 -21.25 -7.95 -8.13
CA LEU A 257 -21.31 -8.27 -6.70
C LEU A 257 -22.10 -7.20 -5.94
N ASP A 258 -22.97 -7.60 -5.01
CA ASP A 258 -23.79 -6.65 -4.23
C ASP A 258 -23.00 -6.05 -3.04
N PHE A 259 -23.05 -4.72 -2.88
CA PHE A 259 -22.49 -4.02 -1.72
C PHE A 259 -23.10 -4.47 -0.40
N ALA A 260 -24.39 -4.81 -0.33
CA ALA A 260 -25.04 -5.15 0.93
C ALA A 260 -24.73 -6.60 1.38
N SER A 261 -24.32 -7.46 0.46
CA SER A 261 -24.08 -8.88 0.71
C SER A 261 -22.66 -9.12 1.23
N GLN A 262 -22.52 -9.54 2.50
CA GLN A 262 -21.22 -9.96 3.03
C GLN A 262 -20.65 -11.19 2.30
N ALA A 263 -21.50 -12.02 1.71
CA ALA A 263 -21.06 -13.15 0.90
C ALA A 263 -20.42 -12.69 -0.42
N ASP A 264 -20.92 -11.60 -1.00
CA ASP A 264 -20.31 -11.01 -2.20
C ASP A 264 -19.11 -10.13 -1.84
N ARG A 265 -19.15 -9.38 -0.74
CA ARG A 265 -17.95 -8.69 -0.24
C ARG A 265 -16.79 -9.63 0.07
N ALA A 266 -17.07 -10.89 0.41
CA ALA A 266 -16.04 -11.92 0.59
C ALA A 266 -15.35 -12.33 -0.73
N LYS A 267 -15.97 -12.05 -1.88
CA LYS A 267 -15.39 -12.28 -3.21
C LYS A 267 -14.67 -11.06 -3.77
N ALA A 268 -14.97 -9.86 -3.25
CA ALA A 268 -14.36 -8.62 -3.70
C ALA A 268 -12.82 -8.71 -3.61
N ALA A 269 -12.15 -8.04 -4.55
CA ALA A 269 -10.70 -8.02 -4.69
C ALA A 269 -10.18 -6.61 -4.90
N LEU A 270 -8.89 -6.41 -4.63
CA LEU A 270 -8.19 -5.17 -4.93
C LEU A 270 -8.25 -4.88 -6.43
N GLY A 271 -8.63 -3.67 -6.79
CA GLY A 271 -8.84 -3.23 -8.16
C GLY A 271 -10.25 -3.46 -8.71
N ASP A 272 -11.16 -4.04 -7.94
CA ASP A 272 -12.58 -4.10 -8.31
C ASP A 272 -13.16 -2.69 -8.43
N VAL A 273 -14.13 -2.51 -9.33
CA VAL A 273 -14.75 -1.22 -9.58
C VAL A 273 -16.04 -1.12 -8.80
N ALA A 274 -16.15 -0.14 -7.90
CA ALA A 274 -17.36 0.18 -7.15
C ALA A 274 -18.21 1.16 -7.97
N ILE A 275 -19.50 0.85 -8.14
CA ILE A 275 -20.51 1.70 -8.78
C ILE A 275 -21.55 2.07 -7.74
N PHE A 276 -21.85 3.37 -7.62
CA PHE A 276 -22.75 3.93 -6.61
C PHE A 276 -24.00 4.54 -7.23
N PHE A 277 -25.09 4.46 -6.47
CA PHE A 277 -26.35 5.17 -6.70
C PHE A 277 -26.58 6.09 -5.49
N TRP A 278 -26.16 7.36 -5.58
CA TRP A 278 -26.32 8.34 -4.51
C TRP A 278 -27.66 9.07 -4.63
N GLY A 279 -28.73 8.45 -4.13
CA GLY A 279 -29.99 9.15 -3.81
C GLY A 279 -31.24 8.62 -4.51
N ASP A 280 -31.13 8.11 -5.74
CA ASP A 280 -32.18 7.24 -6.32
C ASP A 280 -31.56 6.07 -7.09
N ASP A 281 -32.20 4.90 -7.05
CA ASP A 281 -31.67 3.66 -7.62
C ASP A 281 -31.84 3.59 -9.15
N THR A 282 -32.03 4.73 -9.83
CA THR A 282 -32.42 4.74 -11.26
C THR A 282 -31.26 4.96 -12.22
N SER A 283 -30.19 5.63 -11.78
CA SER A 283 -28.97 5.83 -12.57
C SER A 283 -27.75 5.89 -11.65
N PRO A 284 -26.67 5.15 -11.92
CA PRO A 284 -25.47 5.29 -11.12
C PRO A 284 -24.81 6.65 -11.39
N ASP A 285 -24.24 7.28 -10.37
CA ASP A 285 -23.73 8.65 -10.44
C ASP A 285 -22.28 8.79 -9.99
N HIS A 286 -21.71 7.76 -9.38
CA HIS A 286 -20.32 7.77 -8.93
C HIS A 286 -19.65 6.41 -9.04
N THR A 287 -18.34 6.42 -9.24
CA THR A 287 -17.52 5.21 -9.30
C THR A 287 -16.16 5.39 -8.64
N GLN A 288 -15.64 4.32 -8.05
CA GLN A 288 -14.39 4.28 -7.29
C GLN A 288 -13.70 2.93 -7.50
N VAL A 289 -12.42 2.82 -7.12
CA VAL A 289 -11.67 1.55 -7.22
C VAL A 289 -11.37 1.00 -5.83
N VAL A 290 -11.61 -0.29 -5.60
CA VAL A 290 -11.31 -0.97 -4.33
C VAL A 290 -9.80 -0.99 -4.10
N ASP A 291 -9.35 -0.35 -3.02
CA ASP A 291 -7.92 -0.18 -2.71
C ASP A 291 -7.49 -0.81 -1.39
N LYS A 292 -8.44 -1.29 -0.58
CA LYS A 292 -8.17 -2.07 0.63
C LYS A 292 -9.34 -2.96 1.00
N ILE A 293 -9.01 -4.14 1.53
CA ILE A 293 -9.98 -5.07 2.11
C ILE A 293 -9.43 -5.57 3.43
N ASP A 294 -10.12 -5.25 4.52
CA ASP A 294 -9.85 -5.76 5.86
C ASP A 294 -10.95 -6.73 6.30
N VAL A 295 -10.60 -7.69 7.16
CA VAL A 295 -11.58 -8.54 7.84
C VAL A 295 -11.61 -8.19 9.33
N VAL A 296 -12.70 -7.58 9.77
CA VAL A 296 -12.88 -7.12 11.16
C VAL A 296 -14.05 -7.88 11.78
N ASN A 297 -13.79 -8.70 12.80
CA ASN A 297 -14.79 -9.54 13.46
C ASN A 297 -15.59 -10.43 12.47
N GLY A 298 -14.90 -10.94 11.44
CA GLY A 298 -15.51 -11.77 10.39
C GLY A 298 -16.33 -11.01 9.35
N GLN A 299 -16.33 -9.67 9.36
CA GLN A 299 -16.97 -8.83 8.37
C GLN A 299 -15.92 -8.22 7.42
N TYR A 300 -16.23 -8.19 6.13
CA TYR A 300 -15.38 -7.57 5.12
C TYR A 300 -15.62 -6.06 5.09
N LYS A 301 -14.56 -5.32 5.41
CA LYS A 301 -14.46 -3.86 5.35
C LYS A 301 -13.69 -3.49 4.11
N ILE A 302 -14.37 -2.80 3.19
CA ILE A 302 -13.83 -2.44 1.89
C ILE A 302 -13.57 -0.95 1.90
N SER A 303 -12.41 -0.56 1.42
CA SER A 303 -12.06 0.83 1.17
C SER A 303 -11.76 1.05 -0.31
N MET A 304 -11.91 2.30 -0.75
CA MET A 304 -11.74 2.67 -2.15
C MET A 304 -10.92 3.96 -2.31
N ALA A 305 -10.25 4.06 -3.46
CA ALA A 305 -9.67 5.30 -3.95
C ALA A 305 -10.65 6.00 -4.91
N SER A 306 -10.74 7.33 -4.84
CA SER A 306 -11.72 8.13 -5.59
C SER A 306 -11.20 9.47 -6.05
N HIS A 307 -11.81 9.98 -7.13
CA HIS A 307 -11.77 11.39 -7.58
C HIS A 307 -13.16 12.03 -7.38
N ASN A 308 -13.28 13.35 -7.62
CA ASN A 308 -14.47 14.21 -7.37
C ASN A 308 -14.88 14.36 -5.89
N ASP A 309 -14.31 13.52 -5.04
CA ASP A 309 -14.14 13.69 -3.61
C ASP A 309 -12.91 12.83 -3.28
N ASP A 310 -11.73 13.47 -3.30
CA ASP A 310 -10.45 12.79 -3.40
C ASP A 310 -10.12 12.06 -2.09
N TYR A 311 -10.01 10.73 -2.17
CA TYR A 311 -9.61 9.89 -1.04
C TYR A 311 -8.74 8.73 -1.52
N ASP A 312 -7.77 8.37 -0.68
CA ASP A 312 -7.29 7.00 -0.55
C ASP A 312 -7.99 6.32 0.64
N TYR A 313 -8.18 5.01 0.55
CA TYR A 313 -8.72 4.19 1.64
C TYR A 313 -10.07 4.69 2.19
N ARG A 314 -10.96 5.20 1.33
CA ARG A 314 -12.30 5.65 1.70
C ARG A 314 -13.17 4.48 2.12
N ASP A 315 -13.61 4.45 3.37
CA ASP A 315 -14.45 3.36 3.89
C ASP A 315 -15.83 3.32 3.22
N LEU A 316 -16.19 2.15 2.65
CA LEU A 316 -17.47 1.94 1.97
C LEU A 316 -18.66 2.15 2.88
N ASP A 317 -18.63 1.57 4.08
CA ASP A 317 -19.77 1.61 4.99
C ASP A 317 -20.04 3.05 5.45
N THR A 318 -18.99 3.81 5.78
CA THR A 318 -19.09 5.23 6.10
C THR A 318 -19.66 6.01 4.91
N THR A 319 -19.23 5.69 3.69
CA THR A 319 -19.73 6.33 2.47
C THR A 319 -21.25 6.14 2.31
N ILE A 320 -21.76 4.90 2.39
CA ILE A 320 -23.19 4.61 2.12
C ILE A 320 -24.12 4.78 3.32
N THR A 321 -23.59 4.84 4.56
CA THR A 321 -24.42 4.99 5.77
C THR A 321 -24.36 6.38 6.39
N THR A 322 -23.26 7.12 6.20
CA THR A 322 -23.04 8.41 6.86
C THR A 322 -22.93 9.56 5.86
N GLN A 323 -22.11 9.42 4.81
CA GLN A 323 -21.89 10.51 3.84
C GLN A 323 -23.06 10.61 2.85
N HIS A 324 -23.54 9.47 2.37
CA HIS A 324 -24.69 9.36 1.47
C HIS A 324 -25.68 8.31 2.03
N PRO A 325 -26.42 8.63 3.09
CA PRO A 325 -27.27 7.64 3.77
C PRO A 325 -28.33 7.05 2.85
N GLY A 326 -28.40 5.71 2.79
CA GLY A 326 -29.38 4.98 1.98
C GLY A 326 -28.91 4.71 0.55
N SER A 327 -27.68 5.07 0.20
CA SER A 327 -27.10 4.73 -1.10
C SER A 327 -26.99 3.23 -1.28
N THR A 328 -27.19 2.80 -2.52
CA THR A 328 -26.97 1.42 -2.96
C THR A 328 -25.81 1.38 -3.96
N GLY A 329 -25.47 0.18 -4.42
CA GLY A 329 -24.43 -0.01 -5.42
C GLY A 329 -23.96 -1.44 -5.54
N HIS A 330 -22.98 -1.64 -6.40
CA HIS A 330 -22.41 -2.94 -6.73
C HIS A 330 -20.94 -2.82 -7.10
N PHE A 331 -20.21 -3.93 -6.97
CA PHE A 331 -18.90 -4.05 -7.58
C PHE A 331 -18.99 -4.74 -8.93
N TRP A 332 -18.14 -4.32 -9.86
CA TRP A 332 -17.64 -5.19 -10.91
C TRP A 332 -16.38 -5.87 -10.41
N HIS A 333 -16.49 -7.17 -10.13
CA HIS A 333 -15.40 -8.02 -9.72
C HIS A 333 -14.59 -8.48 -10.92
N LEU A 334 -13.30 -8.13 -10.94
CA LEU A 334 -12.40 -8.49 -12.03
C LEU A 334 -11.83 -9.89 -11.79
N THR A 335 -12.43 -10.89 -12.43
CA THR A 335 -12.06 -12.31 -12.26
C THR A 335 -10.72 -12.70 -12.91
N ARG A 336 -10.06 -11.76 -13.60
CA ARG A 336 -8.81 -11.96 -14.34
C ARG A 336 -7.82 -10.80 -14.21
#